data_AF-A0A1R3G7V8-F1
#
_entry.id   AF-A0A1R3G7V8-F1
#
_cell.length_a   1.000
_cell.length_b   1.000
_cell.length_c   1.000
_cell.angle_alpha   90.00
_cell.angle_beta   90.00
_cell.angle_gamma   90.00
#
_symmetry.space_group_name_H-M   'P 1'
#
loop_
_entity.id
_entity.type
_entity.pdbx_description
1 polymer ?
#
loop_
_entity_poly.entity_id
_entity_poly.type
_entity_poly.pdbx_seq_one_letter_code
_entity_poly.pdbx_strand_id
1 'polypeptide(L)'
;MRAIISKDLLDDFDHVIRKGHVYKVVRFPVLPSRETYRCVNSHNELHFNSTTELEPISEGVNEFPRFWFSLASMDEINTRGPGHPLLTDVAGMLLSLTDVVKIEKSTGEIKENKDIVIRLIGGHELTVNFWEHHIHKLVPDQLLGHVDGWCSSS
;
A
#
# COMPACT_ATOMS: atom_id res chain seq x y z
N MET A 1 -9.28 4.56 -8.10
CA MET A 1 -8.98 4.49 -9.54
C MET A 1 -7.47 4.57 -9.73
N ARG A 2 -6.89 3.84 -10.68
CA ARG A 2 -5.46 3.95 -11.04
C ARG A 2 -5.32 4.82 -12.30
N ALA A 3 -4.20 5.54 -12.41
CA ALA A 3 -3.80 6.19 -13.63
C ALA A 3 -2.46 5.64 -14.17
N ILE A 4 -2.30 5.59 -15.49
CA ILE A 4 -1.13 5.07 -16.19
C ILE A 4 -0.53 6.15 -17.10
N ILE A 5 0.77 6.36 -17.00
CA ILE A 5 1.57 7.22 -17.89
C ILE A 5 2.49 6.30 -18.68
N SER A 6 2.46 6.39 -20.02
CA SER A 6 3.40 5.65 -20.87
C SER A 6 4.80 6.24 -20.75
N LYS A 7 5.82 5.41 -20.99
CA LYS A 7 7.22 5.86 -20.91
C LYS A 7 7.51 7.07 -21.82
N ASP A 8 6.90 7.10 -23.00
CA ASP A 8 7.10 8.18 -23.99
C ASP A 8 6.58 9.54 -23.51
N LEU A 9 5.69 9.56 -22.51
CA LEU A 9 5.14 10.79 -21.92
C LEU A 9 5.71 11.07 -20.53
N LEU A 10 6.61 10.22 -20.02
CA LEU A 10 7.08 10.34 -18.65
C LEU A 10 7.80 11.68 -18.43
N ASP A 11 8.66 12.08 -19.36
CA ASP A 11 9.42 13.33 -19.27
C ASP A 11 8.51 14.58 -19.21
N ASP A 12 7.37 14.53 -19.91
CA ASP A 12 6.37 15.60 -19.94
C ASP A 12 5.64 15.77 -18.58
N PHE A 13 5.54 14.69 -17.78
CA PHE A 13 4.77 14.69 -16.53
C PHE A 13 5.61 14.55 -15.26
N ASP A 14 6.85 14.07 -15.36
CA ASP A 14 7.73 13.79 -14.21
C ASP A 14 8.02 15.06 -13.39
N HIS A 15 8.19 16.18 -14.08
CA HIS A 15 8.45 17.47 -13.44
C HIS A 15 7.19 18.12 -12.83
N VAL A 16 5.98 17.67 -13.24
CA VAL A 16 4.69 18.24 -12.84
C VAL A 16 4.08 17.47 -11.66
N ILE A 17 4.08 16.14 -11.72
CA ILE A 17 3.40 15.29 -10.75
C ILE A 17 4.27 15.09 -9.51
N ARG A 18 3.76 15.50 -8.36
CA ARG A 18 4.43 15.35 -7.06
C ARG A 18 3.51 14.65 -6.07
N LYS A 19 4.08 13.69 -5.34
CA LYS A 19 3.34 12.99 -4.27
C LYS A 19 2.79 14.00 -3.26
N GLY A 20 1.55 13.79 -2.83
CA GLY A 20 0.87 14.62 -1.84
C GLY A 20 0.25 15.92 -2.38
N HIS A 21 0.37 16.20 -3.67
CA HIS A 21 -0.29 17.33 -4.33
C HIS A 21 -1.60 16.90 -4.99
N VAL A 22 -2.52 17.85 -5.15
CA VAL A 22 -3.83 17.62 -5.75
C VAL A 22 -3.87 18.28 -7.12
N TYR A 23 -4.42 17.55 -8.10
CA TYR A 23 -4.50 17.99 -9.48
C TYR A 23 -5.90 17.74 -10.02
N LYS A 24 -6.39 18.69 -10.82
CA LYS A 24 -7.48 18.44 -11.75
C LYS A 24 -6.88 17.87 -13.03
N VAL A 25 -7.23 16.62 -13.32
CA VAL A 25 -6.84 15.92 -14.54
C VAL A 25 -7.98 16.04 -15.54
N VAL A 26 -7.71 16.38 -16.80
CA VAL A 26 -8.72 16.44 -17.87
C VAL A 26 -8.19 15.86 -19.18
N ARG A 27 -9.09 15.52 -20.10
CA ARG A 27 -8.78 15.02 -21.46
C ARG A 27 -7.94 13.74 -21.50
N PHE A 28 -8.38 12.76 -20.71
CA PHE A 28 -7.79 11.43 -20.65
C PHE A 28 -8.79 10.35 -21.14
N PRO A 29 -8.33 9.30 -21.83
CA PRO A 29 -9.12 8.08 -22.02
C PRO A 29 -9.26 7.27 -20.72
N VAL A 30 -10.41 6.60 -20.59
CA VAL A 30 -10.68 5.61 -19.54
C VAL A 30 -10.80 4.24 -20.21
N LEU A 31 -9.98 3.29 -19.79
CA LEU A 31 -9.92 1.93 -20.36
C LEU A 31 -10.18 0.88 -19.28
N PRO A 32 -10.63 -0.34 -19.64
CA PRO A 32 -10.76 -1.45 -18.70
C PRO A 32 -9.42 -1.81 -18.05
N SER A 33 -9.45 -2.08 -16.75
CA SER A 33 -8.25 -2.42 -15.99
C SER A 33 -7.63 -3.74 -16.45
N ARG A 34 -6.29 -3.78 -16.57
CA ARG A 34 -5.58 -5.04 -16.88
C ARG A 34 -5.46 -5.91 -15.64
N GLU A 35 -5.71 -7.21 -15.79
CA GLU A 35 -5.81 -8.14 -14.66
C GLU A 35 -4.48 -8.53 -14.00
N THR A 36 -3.35 -8.18 -14.61
CA THR A 36 -2.02 -8.67 -14.19
C THR A 36 -1.47 -7.96 -12.96
N TYR A 37 -1.96 -6.76 -12.62
CA TYR A 37 -1.55 -6.02 -11.43
C TYR A 37 -2.69 -5.12 -10.95
N ARG A 38 -3.29 -5.42 -9.80
CA ARG A 38 -4.37 -4.61 -9.21
C ARG A 38 -3.89 -3.99 -7.90
N CYS A 39 -3.54 -2.70 -7.95
CA CYS A 39 -3.25 -1.90 -6.75
C CYS A 39 -4.51 -1.24 -6.17
N VAL A 40 -5.58 -1.14 -6.96
CA VAL A 40 -6.88 -0.63 -6.55
C VAL A 40 -7.95 -1.53 -7.16
N ASN A 41 -8.99 -1.86 -6.39
CA ASN A 41 -10.14 -2.61 -6.89
C ASN A 41 -11.04 -1.71 -7.75
N SER A 42 -10.62 -1.47 -9.00
CA SER A 42 -11.34 -0.65 -9.98
C SER A 42 -11.42 -1.41 -11.30
N HIS A 43 -12.59 -1.39 -11.94
CA HIS A 43 -12.79 -1.97 -13.27
C HIS A 43 -12.19 -1.12 -14.40
N ASN A 44 -11.88 0.14 -14.10
CA ASN A 44 -11.38 1.11 -15.06
C ASN A 44 -10.08 1.77 -14.59
N GLU A 45 -9.27 2.18 -15.56
CA GLU A 45 -8.02 2.92 -15.40
C GLU A 45 -8.02 4.16 -16.28
N LEU A 46 -7.41 5.22 -15.76
CA LEU A 46 -7.13 6.45 -16.49
C LEU A 46 -5.82 6.29 -17.25
N HIS A 47 -5.78 6.65 -18.52
CA HIS A 47 -4.56 6.63 -19.32
C HIS A 47 -4.18 8.05 -19.75
N PHE A 48 -2.96 8.46 -19.45
CA PHE A 48 -2.41 9.70 -19.95
C PHE A 48 -2.07 9.57 -21.44
N ASN A 49 -2.30 10.65 -22.18
CA ASN A 49 -1.92 10.80 -23.58
C ASN A 49 -1.40 12.23 -23.81
N SER A 50 -1.01 12.56 -25.04
CA SER A 50 -0.51 13.89 -25.41
C SER A 50 -1.53 15.03 -25.27
N THR A 51 -2.81 14.73 -25.04
CA THR A 51 -3.87 15.74 -24.84
C THR A 51 -4.27 15.89 -23.38
N THR A 52 -3.75 15.04 -22.49
CA THR A 52 -4.08 15.05 -21.07
C THR A 52 -3.49 16.29 -20.43
N GLU A 53 -4.28 16.98 -19.63
CA GLU A 53 -3.83 18.18 -18.92
C GLU A 53 -3.96 18.01 -17.40
N LEU A 54 -3.01 18.62 -16.70
CA LEU A 54 -2.95 18.69 -15.25
C LEU A 54 -2.97 20.15 -14.80
N GLU A 55 -3.97 20.50 -14.01
CA GLU A 55 -4.05 21.79 -13.33
C GLU A 55 -3.81 21.56 -11.84
N PRO A 56 -2.71 22.08 -11.25
CA PRO A 56 -2.48 22.00 -9.81
C PRO A 56 -3.57 22.75 -9.04
N ILE A 57 -4.07 22.14 -7.96
CA ILE A 57 -5.02 22.75 -7.05
C ILE A 57 -4.27 23.17 -5.79
N SER A 58 -4.28 24.48 -5.48
CA SER A 58 -3.65 25.04 -4.27
C SER A 58 -4.65 25.42 -3.19
N GLU A 59 -5.89 25.72 -3.56
CA GLU A 59 -6.97 26.07 -2.64
C GLU A 59 -7.82 24.85 -2.29
N GLY A 60 -8.32 24.78 -1.05
CA GLY A 60 -9.19 23.66 -0.62
C GLY A 60 -8.50 22.29 -0.57
N VAL A 61 -7.17 22.21 -0.67
CA VAL A 61 -6.42 20.93 -0.70
C VAL A 61 -6.73 20.03 0.51
N ASN A 62 -7.01 20.63 1.67
CA ASN A 62 -7.34 19.90 2.89
C ASN A 62 -8.73 19.22 2.85
N GLU A 63 -9.58 19.56 1.87
CA GLU A 63 -10.87 18.91 1.66
C GLU A 63 -10.73 17.54 0.98
N PHE A 64 -9.57 17.27 0.37
CA PHE A 64 -9.29 15.99 -0.28
C PHE A 64 -8.69 14.99 0.72
N PRO A 65 -9.18 13.73 0.74
CA PRO A 65 -8.59 12.70 1.60
C PRO A 65 -7.14 12.42 1.17
N ARG A 66 -6.21 12.55 2.13
CA ARG A 66 -4.77 12.31 1.89
C ARG A 66 -4.43 10.84 1.68
N PHE A 67 -5.24 9.98 2.27
CA PHE A 67 -5.09 8.54 2.20
C PHE A 67 -6.45 7.93 1.93
N TRP A 68 -6.44 6.84 1.17
CA TRP A 68 -7.60 5.99 0.95
C TRP A 68 -7.18 4.57 1.29
N PHE A 69 -7.96 3.90 2.13
CA PHE A 69 -7.72 2.52 2.52
C PHE A 69 -8.98 1.70 2.27
N SER A 70 -8.82 0.54 1.66
CA SER A 70 -9.89 -0.45 1.49
C SER A 70 -9.53 -1.68 2.30
N LEU A 71 -9.76 -1.61 3.62
CA LEU A 71 -9.36 -2.64 4.56
C LEU A 71 -10.08 -3.96 4.28
N ALA A 72 -9.30 -5.02 4.04
CA ALA A 72 -9.83 -6.35 3.78
C ALA A 72 -10.01 -7.16 5.06
N SER A 73 -11.09 -7.93 5.14
CA SER A 73 -11.29 -8.97 6.15
C SER A 73 -10.50 -10.25 5.80
N MET A 74 -10.37 -11.16 6.77
CA MET A 74 -9.74 -12.46 6.50
C MET A 74 -10.51 -13.28 5.47
N ASP A 75 -11.85 -13.22 5.49
CA ASP A 75 -12.70 -13.90 4.52
C ASP A 75 -12.45 -13.37 3.10
N GLU A 76 -12.36 -12.05 2.95
CA GLU A 76 -12.06 -11.42 1.65
C GLU A 76 -10.66 -11.74 1.16
N ILE A 77 -9.68 -11.89 2.05
CA ILE A 77 -8.32 -12.32 1.70
C ILE A 77 -8.36 -13.78 1.22
N ASN A 78 -9.06 -14.65 1.94
CA ASN A 78 -9.15 -16.09 1.63
C ASN A 78 -9.85 -16.39 0.30
N THR A 79 -10.72 -15.50 -0.18
CA THR A 79 -11.33 -15.65 -1.52
C THR A 79 -10.34 -15.44 -2.68
N ARG A 80 -9.13 -14.91 -2.42
CA ARG A 80 -8.16 -14.55 -3.45
C ARG A 80 -7.30 -15.75 -3.81
N GLY A 81 -7.35 -16.16 -5.08
CA GLY A 81 -6.53 -17.26 -5.59
C GLY A 81 -5.07 -16.85 -5.90
N PRO A 82 -4.15 -17.83 -5.96
CA PRO A 82 -2.70 -17.59 -6.17
C PRO A 82 -2.34 -16.93 -7.52
N GLY A 83 -3.27 -16.82 -8.46
CA GLY A 83 -3.05 -16.22 -9.78
C GLY A 83 -3.40 -14.73 -9.92
N HIS A 84 -3.97 -14.11 -8.88
CA HIS A 84 -4.46 -12.71 -8.96
C HIS A 84 -3.98 -11.89 -7.75
N PRO A 85 -2.71 -11.48 -7.71
CA PRO A 85 -2.19 -10.67 -6.61
C PRO A 85 -2.87 -9.29 -6.61
N LEU A 86 -3.79 -9.12 -5.66
CA LEU A 86 -4.41 -7.84 -5.32
C LEU A 86 -3.67 -7.27 -4.11
N LEU A 87 -3.15 -6.04 -4.23
CA LEU A 87 -2.60 -5.35 -3.07
C LEU A 87 -3.70 -5.18 -2.03
N THR A 88 -3.38 -5.54 -0.79
CA THR A 88 -4.36 -5.66 0.29
C THR A 88 -4.03 -4.65 1.36
N ASP A 89 -4.95 -3.74 1.64
CA ASP A 89 -4.88 -2.91 2.83
C ASP A 89 -5.41 -3.72 4.01
N VAL A 90 -4.65 -3.79 5.09
CA VAL A 90 -5.05 -4.41 6.35
C VAL A 90 -4.73 -3.47 7.49
N ALA A 91 -5.55 -3.52 8.54
CA ALA A 91 -5.31 -2.82 9.78
C ALA A 91 -5.65 -3.74 10.94
N GLY A 92 -4.84 -3.67 12.00
CA GLY A 92 -4.97 -4.55 13.14
C GLY A 92 -4.02 -4.18 14.27
N MET A 93 -4.17 -4.90 15.38
CA MET A 93 -3.31 -4.77 16.55
C MET A 93 -2.09 -5.68 16.37
N LEU A 94 -0.89 -5.13 16.51
CA LEU A 94 0.35 -5.92 16.51
C LEU A 94 0.38 -6.83 17.75
N LEU A 95 0.54 -8.13 17.54
CA LEU A 95 0.60 -9.13 18.61
C LEU A 95 2.03 -9.57 18.92
N SER A 96 2.84 -9.79 17.88
CA SER A 96 4.20 -10.28 18.03
C SER A 96 5.03 -9.98 16.78
N LEU A 97 6.36 -10.05 16.95
CA LEU A 97 7.34 -10.01 15.87
C LEU A 97 8.39 -11.08 16.09
N THR A 98 8.92 -11.66 15.03
CA THR A 98 10.03 -12.61 15.10
C THR A 98 11.38 -11.89 15.08
N ASP A 99 12.45 -12.62 15.40
CA ASP A 99 13.80 -12.22 15.01
C ASP A 99 13.97 -12.27 13.50
N VAL A 100 15.02 -11.61 13.01
CA VAL A 100 15.39 -11.65 11.58
C VAL A 100 15.96 -13.03 11.27
N VAL A 101 15.41 -13.68 10.24
CA VAL A 101 15.82 -15.00 9.76
C VAL A 101 16.38 -14.87 8.34
N LYS A 102 17.39 -15.70 8.02
CA LYS A 102 17.94 -15.80 6.67
C LYS A 102 17.30 -16.97 5.93
N ILE A 103 16.69 -16.70 4.79
CA ILE A 103 16.00 -17.66 3.92
C ILE A 103 16.80 -17.81 2.63
N GLU A 104 17.20 -19.04 2.31
CA GLU A 104 17.81 -19.37 1.03
C GLU A 104 16.71 -19.66 0.00
N LYS A 105 16.71 -18.89 -1.09
CA LYS A 105 15.80 -19.12 -2.22
C LYS A 105 16.27 -20.29 -3.07
N SER A 106 15.37 -20.81 -3.89
CA SER A 106 15.70 -21.81 -4.93
C SER A 106 16.78 -21.35 -5.92
N THR A 107 17.02 -20.04 -6.02
CA THR A 107 18.10 -19.45 -6.83
C THR A 107 19.47 -19.45 -6.15
N GLY A 108 19.58 -19.93 -4.90
CA GLY A 108 20.78 -19.85 -4.07
C GLY A 108 21.01 -18.46 -3.42
N GLU A 109 20.10 -17.51 -3.67
CA GLU A 109 20.15 -16.19 -3.03
C GLU A 109 19.68 -16.28 -1.58
N ILE A 110 20.46 -15.73 -0.66
CA ILE A 110 20.07 -15.60 0.75
C ILE A 110 19.38 -14.25 0.95
N LYS A 111 18.18 -14.28 1.55
CA LYS A 111 17.38 -13.09 1.87
C LYS A 111 17.03 -13.04 3.36
N GLU A 112 17.02 -11.84 3.92
CA GLU A 112 16.55 -11.59 5.27
C GLU A 112 15.04 -11.43 5.29
N ASN A 113 14.41 -12.05 6.28
CA ASN A 113 12.97 -12.02 6.52
C ASN A 113 12.68 -11.77 8.00
N LYS A 114 11.59 -11.05 8.27
CA LYS A 114 11.04 -10.87 9.62
C LYS A 114 9.53 -10.92 9.55
N ASP A 115 8.92 -11.69 10.43
CA ASP A 115 7.48 -11.85 10.47
C ASP A 115 6.86 -11.03 11.60
N ILE A 116 5.68 -10.49 11.33
CA ILE A 116 4.81 -9.91 12.34
C ILE A 116 3.46 -10.61 12.33
N VAL A 117 2.82 -10.69 13.49
CA VAL A 117 1.43 -11.16 13.60
C VAL A 117 0.56 -9.98 13.99
N ILE A 118 -0.48 -9.72 13.21
CA ILE A 118 -1.49 -8.71 13.52
C ILE A 118 -2.85 -9.37 13.76
N ARG A 119 -3.58 -8.89 14.78
CA ARG A 119 -5.00 -9.20 14.95
C ARG A 119 -5.83 -8.20 14.17
N LEU A 120 -6.47 -8.66 13.11
CA LEU A 120 -7.39 -7.87 12.29
C LEU A 120 -8.59 -7.41 13.13
N ILE A 121 -9.30 -6.39 12.63
CA ILE A 121 -10.51 -5.83 13.27
C ILE A 121 -11.56 -6.92 13.56
N GLY A 122 -11.67 -7.93 12.68
CA GLY A 122 -12.57 -9.07 12.84
C GLY A 122 -12.07 -10.17 13.80
N GLY A 123 -11.00 -9.94 14.56
CA GLY A 123 -10.45 -10.88 15.55
C GLY A 123 -9.50 -11.95 15.02
N HIS A 124 -9.47 -12.17 13.71
CA HIS A 124 -8.56 -13.10 13.05
C HIS A 124 -7.11 -12.62 13.11
N GLU A 125 -6.17 -13.56 13.16
CA GLU A 125 -4.73 -13.26 13.16
C GLU A 125 -4.16 -13.47 11.76
N LEU A 126 -3.33 -12.52 11.32
CA LEU A 126 -2.68 -12.51 10.01
C LEU A 126 -1.17 -12.35 10.20
N THR A 127 -0.40 -13.26 9.62
CA THR A 127 1.06 -13.14 9.54
C THR A 127 1.45 -12.32 8.32
N VAL A 128 2.30 -11.31 8.52
CA VAL A 128 2.83 -10.45 7.46
C VAL A 128 4.35 -10.58 7.44
N ASN A 129 4.91 -10.90 6.27
CA ASN A 129 6.34 -11.10 6.08
C ASN A 129 7.00 -9.81 5.55
N PHE A 130 8.00 -9.32 6.27
CA PHE A 130 8.87 -8.22 5.83
C PHE A 130 10.17 -8.78 5.28
N TRP A 131 10.69 -8.15 4.23
CA TRP A 131 11.86 -8.62 3.50
C TRP A 131 12.91 -7.52 3.37
N GLU A 132 14.17 -7.88 3.58
CA GLU A 132 15.36 -7.04 3.29
C GLU A 132 15.22 -5.60 3.87
N HIS A 133 15.41 -4.59 3.03
CA HIS A 133 15.33 -3.17 3.39
C HIS A 133 13.98 -2.73 3.98
N HIS A 134 12.90 -3.51 3.85
CA HIS A 134 11.64 -3.22 4.51
C HIS A 134 11.66 -3.57 6.01
N ILE A 135 12.56 -4.46 6.44
CA ILE A 135 12.71 -4.86 7.85
C ILE A 135 13.14 -3.65 8.68
N HIS A 136 14.07 -2.83 8.18
CA HIS A 136 14.55 -1.63 8.90
C HIS A 136 13.48 -0.53 9.05
N LYS A 137 12.36 -0.62 8.32
CA LYS A 137 11.23 0.30 8.46
C LYS A 137 10.28 -0.10 9.59
N LEU A 138 10.38 -1.34 10.08
CA LEU A 138 9.71 -1.74 11.32
C LEU A 138 10.47 -1.11 12.48
N VAL A 139 9.82 -0.18 13.17
CA VAL A 139 10.32 0.39 14.42
C VAL A 139 9.42 -0.11 15.55
N PRO A 140 9.72 -1.27 16.17
CA PRO A 140 8.83 -1.91 17.14
C PRO A 140 8.49 -0.99 18.32
N ASP A 141 9.46 -0.18 18.77
CA ASP A 141 9.29 0.77 19.87
C ASP A 141 8.24 1.86 19.58
N GLN A 142 8.02 2.17 18.29
CA GLN A 142 6.95 3.08 17.86
C GLN A 142 5.60 2.37 17.69
N LEU A 143 5.60 1.05 17.53
CA LEU A 143 4.41 0.22 17.32
C LEU A 143 3.85 -0.35 18.63
N LEU A 144 4.69 -0.50 19.66
CA LEU A 144 4.37 -1.02 20.99
C LEU A 144 4.11 0.10 22.02
N GLY A 145 3.61 1.26 21.59
CA GLY A 145 3.48 2.48 22.41
C GLY A 145 3.18 2.23 23.90
N HIS A 146 4.14 2.60 24.75
CA HIS A 146 4.03 2.83 26.21
C HIS A 146 3.03 1.91 26.95
N VAL A 147 3.47 0.71 27.34
CA VAL A 147 2.74 -0.13 28.31
C VAL A 147 3.17 0.17 29.76
N ASP A 148 4.19 1.01 29.97
CA ASP A 148 4.63 1.41 31.32
C ASP A 148 3.88 2.67 31.77
N GLY A 149 2.74 2.50 32.46
CA GLY A 149 2.11 3.64 33.14
C GLY A 149 0.73 3.46 33.78
N TRP A 150 0.06 2.32 33.64
CA TRP A 150 -1.32 2.15 34.15
C TRP A 150 -1.49 1.11 35.27
N CYS A 151 -0.41 0.80 36.00
CA CYS A 151 -0.49 0.04 37.25
C CYS A 151 0.23 0.77 38.38
N SER A 152 -0.31 1.90 38.83
CA SER A 152 -0.22 2.36 40.22
C SER A 152 -1.03 3.64 40.41
N SER A 153 -2.29 3.49 40.80
CA SER A 153 -3.00 4.43 41.67
C SER A 153 -4.31 3.78 42.13
N SER A 154 -4.25 3.30 43.38
CA SER A 154 -5.34 3.16 44.35
C SER A 154 -6.45 2.14 44.11
#